data_AF-A0A7R8WA87-F1
#
_entry.id   AF-A0A7R8WA87-F1
#
_cell.length_a   1.000
_cell.length_b   1.000
_cell.length_c   1.000
_cell.angle_alpha   90.00
_cell.angle_beta   90.00
_cell.angle_gamma   90.00
#
_symmetry.space_group_name_H-M   'P 1'
#
loop_
_entity.id
_entity.type
_entity.pdbx_description
1 polymer ?
#
loop_
_entity_poly.entity_id
_entity_poly.type
_entity_poly.pdbx_seq_one_letter_code
_entity_poly.pdbx_strand_id
1 'polypeptide(L)'
;MITRRSNEAAISCKAPSVTPSTETRYDDIVEYLIKHGARVDVEARMCWPGPHGQNCEQRGRNFLSDDNSEIQRGSDKLQSAICYAFDGDQVETLELLVQHFEDHWLPWHTKIPLLHTSCERGAWQCTRYLVSERSEELKACLHEPKFIELLLACGADPRVRTATQQMNLLHVLFLLGKKSADDTFAVLKLLLDNGLRDLINEPDSLGNTPLHALVMRSKLEQSRYGCLGYDPQPWNKWDTLHLVRYMVQNGASPSINQVQNSLLACVLRHIRDWEFRFELLEFLLQHGGNPNIAGRDGSLPLMVCLVPLINKDPLHQFTHTMKVYYLNCVRVLCKHGANTNCSSRINLTPLHVLMYSATENFS
;
A
#
# COMPACT_ATOMS: atom_id res chain seq x y z
N MET A 1 -51.95 1.51 18.04
CA MET A 1 -52.03 2.96 17.70
C MET A 1 -51.75 3.79 18.95
N ILE A 2 -50.47 4.03 19.26
CA ILE A 2 -50.05 5.13 20.14
C ILE A 2 -48.78 5.68 19.49
N THR A 3 -48.94 6.82 18.82
CA THR A 3 -47.89 7.61 18.18
C THR A 3 -47.09 8.34 19.26
N ARG A 4 -45.89 7.84 19.59
CA ARG A 4 -44.87 8.67 20.23
C ARG A 4 -44.18 9.48 19.14
N ARG A 5 -44.63 10.71 18.95
CA ARG A 5 -43.90 11.77 18.25
C ARG A 5 -42.63 12.05 19.05
N SER A 6 -41.49 11.55 18.58
CA SER A 6 -40.20 12.17 18.89
C SER A 6 -40.16 13.49 18.13
N ASN A 7 -40.02 14.59 18.88
CA ASN A 7 -39.80 15.93 18.34
C ASN A 7 -38.45 15.94 17.60
N GLU A 8 -38.44 15.61 16.31
CA GLU A 8 -37.38 16.00 15.40
C GLU A 8 -37.52 17.50 15.16
N ALA A 9 -36.82 18.30 15.96
CA ALA A 9 -36.52 19.66 15.58
C ALA A 9 -35.67 19.58 14.31
N ALA A 10 -36.29 19.85 13.16
CA ALA A 10 -35.58 20.01 11.90
C ALA A 10 -34.60 21.19 12.06
N ILE A 11 -33.33 20.88 12.30
CA ILE A 11 -32.25 21.86 12.28
C ILE A 11 -32.08 22.25 10.81
N SER A 12 -32.59 23.42 10.47
CA SER A 12 -32.45 24.04 9.14
C SER A 12 -30.99 24.38 8.89
N CYS A 13 -30.33 23.64 8.00
CA CYS A 13 -28.97 23.92 7.54
C CYS A 13 -28.95 25.10 6.55
N LYS A 14 -29.06 26.33 7.05
CA LYS A 14 -28.35 27.44 6.41
C LYS A 14 -26.91 27.36 6.90
N ALA A 15 -25.96 27.19 5.99
CA ALA A 15 -24.56 27.51 6.29
C ALA A 15 -24.54 28.94 6.87
N PRO A 16 -24.01 29.18 8.09
CA PRO A 16 -23.77 30.54 8.51
C PRO A 16 -22.73 31.11 7.54
N SER A 17 -23.16 32.08 6.74
CA SER A 17 -22.25 32.97 6.03
C SER A 17 -21.27 33.52 7.05
N VAL A 18 -20.00 33.16 6.91
CA VAL A 18 -18.91 33.57 7.79
C VAL A 18 -18.77 35.09 7.71
N THR A 19 -19.37 35.79 8.67
CA THR A 19 -18.95 37.14 9.05
C THR A 19 -18.03 37.01 10.27
N PRO A 20 -16.82 37.59 10.25
CA PRO A 20 -15.84 37.41 11.32
C PRO A 20 -16.23 38.33 12.50
N SER A 21 -17.13 37.87 13.37
CA SER A 21 -17.31 38.46 14.69
C SER A 21 -18.05 37.47 15.59
N THR A 22 -17.45 37.17 16.74
CA THR A 22 -17.89 36.22 17.80
C THR A 22 -17.52 34.76 17.57
N GLU A 23 -16.23 34.44 17.81
CA GLU A 23 -15.78 33.09 18.17
C GLU A 23 -16.47 32.67 19.48
N THR A 24 -17.70 32.17 19.39
CA THR A 24 -18.13 31.16 20.37
C THR A 24 -17.35 29.91 20.01
N ARG A 25 -16.39 29.54 20.84
CA ARG A 25 -15.59 28.34 20.60
C ARG A 25 -16.57 27.16 20.62
N TYR A 26 -16.75 26.50 19.50
CA TYR A 26 -17.65 25.34 19.38
C TYR A 26 -17.32 24.27 20.44
N ASP A 27 -16.06 24.23 20.91
CA ASP A 27 -15.56 23.48 22.06
C ASP A 27 -16.44 23.64 23.31
N ASP A 28 -16.86 24.87 23.66
CA ASP A 28 -17.66 25.16 24.85
C ASP A 28 -19.05 24.50 24.75
N ILE A 29 -19.59 24.44 23.53
CA ILE A 29 -20.88 23.80 23.24
C ILE A 29 -20.73 22.27 23.32
N VAL A 30 -19.63 21.72 22.77
CA VAL A 30 -19.32 20.29 22.86
C VAL A 30 -19.18 19.87 24.33
N GLU A 31 -18.40 20.61 25.12
CA GLU A 31 -18.23 20.35 26.55
C GLU A 31 -19.57 20.42 27.31
N TYR A 32 -20.38 21.44 27.03
CA TYR A 32 -21.68 21.60 27.67
C TYR A 32 -22.65 20.45 27.34
N LEU A 33 -22.67 19.99 26.08
CA LEU A 33 -23.50 18.86 25.66
C LEU A 33 -23.06 17.56 26.32
N ILE A 34 -21.75 17.30 26.39
CA ILE A 34 -21.23 16.10 27.04
C ILE A 34 -21.56 16.10 28.54
N LYS A 35 -21.41 17.25 29.23
CA LYS A 35 -21.82 17.42 30.65
C LYS A 35 -23.28 17.10 30.90
N HIS A 36 -24.15 17.27 29.90
CA HIS A 36 -25.59 17.00 30.00
C HIS A 36 -26.00 15.63 29.41
N GLY A 37 -25.05 14.70 29.26
CA GLY A 37 -25.33 13.31 28.90
C GLY A 37 -25.42 13.05 27.40
N ALA A 38 -24.84 13.90 26.56
CA ALA A 38 -24.69 13.59 25.14
C ALA A 38 -23.85 12.33 24.94
N ARG A 39 -24.37 11.38 24.16
CA ARG A 39 -23.70 10.11 23.88
C ARG A 39 -22.67 10.26 22.77
N VAL A 40 -21.42 9.98 23.10
CA VAL A 40 -20.26 10.03 22.20
C VAL A 40 -20.13 8.80 21.29
N ASP A 41 -20.79 7.71 21.66
CA ASP A 41 -20.74 6.41 20.96
C ASP A 41 -21.83 6.27 19.89
N VAL A 42 -22.65 7.30 19.67
CA VAL A 42 -23.66 7.29 18.62
C VAL A 42 -22.97 7.48 17.27
N GLU A 43 -23.20 6.54 16.37
CA GLU A 43 -22.73 6.64 15.01
C GLU A 43 -23.81 7.28 14.13
N ALA A 44 -23.40 8.24 13.29
CA ALA A 44 -24.27 8.94 12.36
C ALA A 44 -23.55 9.15 11.03
N ARG A 45 -24.33 9.38 9.95
CA ARG A 45 -23.77 9.73 8.63
C ARG A 45 -23.87 11.22 8.40
N MET A 46 -22.71 11.86 8.37
CA MET A 46 -22.57 13.28 8.12
C MET A 46 -21.67 13.51 6.92
N CYS A 47 -21.99 14.57 6.21
CA CYS A 47 -21.20 15.08 5.12
C CYS A 47 -20.27 16.12 5.72
N TRP A 48 -19.23 15.61 6.35
CA TRP A 48 -18.18 16.38 6.98
C TRP A 48 -16.85 15.71 6.64
N PRO A 49 -15.80 16.47 6.29
CA PRO A 49 -15.72 17.93 6.18
C PRO A 49 -16.17 18.46 4.80
N GLY A 50 -16.60 17.55 3.92
CA GLY A 50 -16.99 17.85 2.54
C GLY A 50 -18.45 18.31 2.37
N PRO A 51 -18.85 18.69 1.14
CA PRO A 51 -20.22 19.10 0.84
C PRO A 51 -21.22 17.94 1.00
N HIS A 52 -22.51 18.27 1.17
CA HIS A 52 -23.58 17.28 1.36
C HIS A 52 -23.71 16.29 0.19
N GLY A 53 -23.39 15.02 0.45
CA GLY A 53 -23.67 13.89 -0.43
C GLY A 53 -25.13 13.43 -0.37
N GLN A 54 -25.51 12.51 -1.27
CA GLN A 54 -26.90 12.03 -1.38
C GLN A 54 -27.39 11.28 -0.13
N ASN A 55 -26.49 10.61 0.58
CA ASN A 55 -26.78 9.77 1.76
C ASN A 55 -26.65 10.49 3.11
N CYS A 56 -26.56 11.82 3.11
CA CYS A 56 -26.47 12.60 4.34
C CYS A 56 -27.76 12.50 5.17
N GLU A 57 -27.66 12.12 6.45
CA GLU A 57 -28.82 12.14 7.35
C GLU A 57 -29.32 13.56 7.64
N GLN A 58 -28.48 14.58 7.40
CA GLN A 58 -28.81 16.00 7.50
C GLN A 58 -29.39 16.58 6.19
N ARG A 59 -29.52 15.80 5.12
CA ARG A 59 -30.11 16.30 3.86
C ARG A 59 -31.62 16.43 4.05
N GLY A 60 -32.10 17.65 4.22
CA GLY A 60 -33.53 17.95 4.11
C GLY A 60 -34.05 17.44 2.76
N ARG A 61 -35.23 16.81 2.74
CA ARG A 61 -35.83 16.10 1.58
C ARG A 61 -36.04 16.92 0.29
N ASN A 62 -35.50 18.13 0.17
CA ASN A 62 -35.82 19.11 -0.88
C ASN A 62 -34.59 19.68 -1.60
N PHE A 63 -33.65 18.86 -2.09
CA PHE A 63 -32.64 19.34 -3.04
C PHE A 63 -32.49 18.38 -4.23
N LEU A 64 -32.84 18.88 -5.43
CA LEU A 64 -32.69 18.22 -6.71
C LEU A 64 -31.21 18.09 -7.07
N SER A 65 -30.91 16.99 -7.76
CA SER A 65 -29.59 16.53 -8.21
C SER A 65 -28.87 17.56 -9.06
N ASP A 66 -27.63 17.89 -8.70
CA ASP A 66 -26.65 18.40 -9.65
C ASP A 66 -25.56 17.33 -9.80
N ASP A 67 -25.63 16.62 -10.93
CA ASP A 67 -24.67 15.60 -11.34
C ASP A 67 -23.38 16.28 -11.79
N ASN A 68 -22.53 16.68 -10.84
CA ASN A 68 -21.13 16.97 -11.09
C ASN A 68 -20.35 17.08 -9.78
N SER A 69 -19.77 15.97 -9.31
CA SER A 69 -18.65 16.05 -8.36
C SER A 69 -17.85 14.75 -8.38
N GLU A 70 -16.87 14.68 -9.26
CA GLU A 70 -15.65 13.95 -8.96
C GLU A 70 -15.07 14.51 -7.64
N ILE A 71 -14.58 13.60 -6.78
CA ILE A 71 -14.02 13.82 -5.43
C ILE A 71 -15.07 13.99 -4.31
N GLN A 72 -15.81 12.92 -4.02
CA GLN A 72 -16.58 12.85 -2.76
C GLN A 72 -15.71 12.27 -1.63
N ARG A 73 -15.27 13.13 -0.69
CA ARG A 73 -14.74 12.72 0.63
C ARG A 73 -15.86 12.52 1.66
N GLY A 74 -17.07 12.15 1.22
CA GLY A 74 -18.16 11.76 2.12
C GLY A 74 -18.10 10.26 2.39
N SER A 75 -18.10 9.84 3.64
CA SER A 75 -18.18 8.41 3.96
C SER A 75 -19.63 7.95 3.96
N ASP A 76 -19.95 6.95 3.14
CA ASP A 76 -21.25 6.25 3.20
C ASP A 76 -21.42 5.39 4.46
N LYS A 77 -20.39 5.30 5.32
CA LYS A 77 -20.39 4.50 6.54
C LYS A 77 -20.88 5.31 7.73
N LEU A 78 -21.54 4.64 8.66
CA LEU A 78 -21.80 5.17 9.99
C LEU A 78 -20.46 5.41 10.69
N GLN A 79 -20.29 6.60 11.29
CA GLN A 79 -19.06 6.98 11.98
C GLN A 79 -19.38 7.68 13.29
N SER A 80 -18.49 7.51 14.28
CA SER A 80 -18.58 8.18 15.58
C SER A 80 -18.14 9.65 15.51
N ALA A 81 -18.46 10.44 16.54
CA ALA A 81 -18.02 11.83 16.65
C ALA A 81 -16.48 11.97 16.59
N ILE A 82 -15.75 11.01 17.17
CA ILE A 82 -14.28 10.97 17.15
C ILE A 82 -13.75 10.84 15.71
N CYS A 83 -14.42 10.04 14.87
CA CYS A 83 -14.05 9.89 13.47
C CYS A 83 -14.19 11.20 12.68
N TYR A 84 -15.26 11.96 12.92
CA TYR A 84 -15.44 13.27 12.28
C TYR A 84 -14.49 14.34 12.82
N ALA A 85 -14.07 14.24 14.09
CA ALA A 85 -13.02 15.08 14.64
C ALA A 85 -11.69 14.84 13.90
N PHE A 86 -11.35 13.57 13.59
CA PHE A 86 -10.20 13.26 12.73
C PHE A 86 -10.37 13.78 11.31
N ASP A 87 -11.54 13.57 10.69
CA ASP A 87 -11.78 14.01 9.32
C ASP A 87 -11.65 15.55 9.17
N GLY A 88 -11.91 16.31 10.24
CA GLY A 88 -11.72 17.76 10.31
C GLY A 88 -10.42 18.24 10.97
N ASP A 89 -9.53 17.31 11.38
CA ASP A 89 -8.31 17.54 12.17
C ASP A 89 -8.49 18.50 13.38
N GLN A 90 -9.60 18.34 14.12
CA GLN A 90 -9.99 19.19 15.26
C GLN A 90 -9.49 18.61 16.60
N VAL A 91 -8.36 19.11 17.11
CA VAL A 91 -7.71 18.56 18.31
C VAL A 91 -8.46 18.87 19.60
N GLU A 92 -8.96 20.09 19.74
CA GLU A 92 -9.66 20.55 20.94
C GLU A 92 -10.96 19.75 21.15
N THR A 93 -11.69 19.51 20.06
CA THR A 93 -12.86 18.64 20.08
C THR A 93 -12.46 17.19 20.38
N LEU A 94 -11.38 16.67 19.78
CA LEU A 94 -10.90 15.33 20.06
C LEU A 94 -10.53 15.14 21.54
N GLU A 95 -9.83 16.10 22.15
CA GLU A 95 -9.43 16.08 23.55
C GLU A 95 -10.65 15.94 24.47
N LEU A 96 -11.66 16.79 24.27
CA LEU A 96 -12.92 16.72 25.04
C LEU A 96 -13.64 15.38 24.86
N LEU A 97 -13.70 14.87 23.63
CA LEU A 97 -14.34 13.59 23.34
C LEU A 97 -13.58 12.44 24.00
N VAL A 98 -12.25 12.39 23.90
CA VAL A 98 -11.42 11.31 24.45
C VAL A 98 -11.47 11.28 25.98
N GLN A 99 -11.35 12.43 26.65
CA GLN A 99 -11.42 12.53 28.11
C GLN A 99 -12.72 11.91 28.66
N HIS A 100 -13.86 12.23 28.06
CA HIS A 100 -15.16 11.71 28.49
C HIS A 100 -15.47 10.28 28.00
N PHE A 101 -14.82 9.83 26.92
CA PHE A 101 -14.98 8.48 26.39
C PHE A 101 -14.30 7.44 27.30
N GLU A 102 -13.14 7.76 27.89
CA GLU A 102 -12.42 6.84 28.77
C GLU A 102 -13.17 6.55 30.08
N ASP A 103 -13.96 7.51 30.59
CA ASP A 103 -14.79 7.35 31.79
C ASP A 103 -15.90 6.29 31.64
N HIS A 104 -16.31 5.99 30.40
CA HIS A 104 -17.45 5.11 30.09
C HIS A 104 -17.03 3.78 29.43
N TRP A 105 -15.73 3.51 29.33
CA TRP A 105 -15.22 2.33 28.62
C TRP A 105 -15.44 1.03 29.42
N LEU A 106 -16.34 0.17 28.94
CA LEU A 106 -16.54 -1.15 29.54
C LEU A 106 -15.47 -2.14 29.05
N PRO A 107 -15.01 -3.11 29.88
CA PRO A 107 -13.86 -3.98 29.60
C PRO A 107 -13.93 -4.83 28.31
N TRP A 108 -15.11 -5.00 27.72
CA TRP A 108 -15.35 -5.80 26.51
C TRP A 108 -15.38 -4.99 25.21
N HIS A 109 -15.31 -3.66 25.25
CA HIS A 109 -15.17 -2.87 24.03
C HIS A 109 -13.75 -3.00 23.49
N THR A 110 -13.62 -3.44 22.23
CA THR A 110 -12.35 -3.47 21.52
C THR A 110 -11.76 -2.07 21.46
N LYS A 111 -10.59 -1.85 22.08
CA LYS A 111 -9.86 -0.57 22.03
C LYS A 111 -9.78 -0.11 20.57
N ILE A 112 -10.44 1.01 20.25
CA ILE A 112 -10.35 1.61 18.92
C ILE A 112 -8.91 2.15 18.81
N PRO A 113 -8.12 1.74 17.80
CA PRO A 113 -6.76 2.22 17.66
C PRO A 113 -6.80 3.66 17.14
N LEU A 114 -7.01 4.62 18.03
CA LEU A 114 -7.23 6.03 17.70
C LEU A 114 -6.04 6.60 16.94
N LEU A 115 -4.82 6.20 17.33
CA LEU A 115 -3.60 6.66 16.67
C LEU A 115 -3.46 6.11 15.24
N HIS A 116 -3.82 4.84 15.01
CA HIS A 116 -3.88 4.28 13.66
C HIS A 116 -4.92 5.01 12.80
N THR A 117 -6.07 5.29 13.41
CA THR A 117 -7.23 5.87 12.71
C THR A 117 -6.97 7.34 12.34
N SER A 118 -6.30 8.10 13.21
CA SER A 118 -5.89 9.48 12.93
C SER A 118 -4.86 9.54 11.80
N CYS A 119 -3.89 8.61 11.79
CA CYS A 119 -2.94 8.44 10.70
C CYS A 119 -3.65 8.10 9.40
N GLU A 120 -4.59 7.12 9.42
CA GLU A 120 -5.36 6.68 8.25
C GLU A 120 -6.11 7.82 7.57
N ARG A 121 -6.67 8.72 8.38
CA ARG A 121 -7.43 9.89 7.92
C ARG A 121 -6.58 11.10 7.58
N GLY A 122 -5.27 11.08 7.87
CA GLY A 122 -4.38 12.21 7.65
C GLY A 122 -4.60 13.38 8.62
N ALA A 123 -5.14 13.12 9.81
CA ALA A 123 -5.38 14.10 10.85
C ALA A 123 -4.06 14.42 11.60
N TRP A 124 -3.31 15.41 11.11
CA TRP A 124 -1.96 15.70 11.58
C TRP A 124 -1.92 16.18 13.02
N GLN A 125 -2.72 17.18 13.36
CA GLN A 125 -2.73 17.78 14.69
C GLN A 125 -3.29 16.79 15.71
N CYS A 126 -4.34 16.05 15.34
CA CYS A 126 -4.89 14.98 16.17
C CYS A 126 -3.86 13.89 16.44
N THR A 127 -3.07 13.52 15.44
CA THR A 127 -2.00 12.52 15.61
C THR A 127 -0.92 13.02 16.55
N ARG A 128 -0.48 14.29 16.43
CA ARG A 128 0.51 14.87 17.35
C ARG A 128 0.05 14.82 18.80
N TYR A 129 -1.22 15.13 19.06
CA TYR A 129 -1.83 15.01 20.38
C TYR A 129 -1.90 13.56 20.86
N LEU A 130 -2.38 12.63 20.02
CA LEU A 130 -2.49 11.22 20.42
C LEU A 130 -1.15 10.55 20.69
N VAL A 131 -0.07 10.99 20.02
CA VAL A 131 1.27 10.46 20.28
C VAL A 131 1.80 10.87 21.66
N SER A 132 1.46 12.07 22.17
CA SER A 132 1.85 12.47 23.53
C SER A 132 1.06 11.74 24.61
N GLU A 133 -0.23 11.49 24.38
CA GLU A 133 -1.12 10.89 25.38
C GLU A 133 -1.12 9.35 25.36
N ARG A 134 -0.94 8.72 24.19
CA ARG A 134 -1.13 7.27 23.99
C ARG A 134 0.05 6.58 23.32
N SER A 135 1.23 6.72 23.93
CA SER A 135 2.47 6.08 23.47
C SER A 135 2.38 4.54 23.40
N GLU A 136 1.44 3.90 24.10
CA GLU A 136 1.22 2.44 24.04
C GLU A 136 0.68 1.94 22.68
N GLU A 137 0.00 2.81 21.91
CA GLU A 137 -0.55 2.48 20.60
C GLU A 137 0.45 2.70 19.45
N LEU A 138 1.71 3.04 19.73
CA LEU A 138 2.76 3.31 18.75
C LEU A 138 3.10 2.07 17.90
N LYS A 139 2.26 1.81 16.90
CA LYS A 139 2.53 0.92 15.78
C LYS A 139 2.79 1.78 14.57
N ALA A 140 3.93 1.55 13.91
CA ALA A 140 4.29 2.27 12.71
C ALA A 140 3.22 2.06 11.63
N CYS A 141 2.54 3.16 11.26
CA CYS A 141 1.56 3.20 10.18
C CYS A 141 2.22 3.83 8.96
N LEU A 142 2.10 3.20 7.78
CA LEU A 142 2.70 3.73 6.55
C LEU A 142 1.78 4.77 5.90
N HIS A 143 1.65 5.92 6.56
CA HIS A 143 1.03 7.13 6.03
C HIS A 143 2.07 8.13 5.53
N GLU A 144 1.65 9.35 5.16
CA GLU A 144 2.51 10.43 4.70
C GLU A 144 3.87 10.49 5.43
N PRO A 145 4.98 10.83 4.73
CA PRO A 145 6.33 10.75 5.31
C PRO A 145 6.45 11.53 6.63
N LYS A 146 5.72 12.64 6.77
CA LYS A 146 5.67 13.45 7.99
C LYS A 146 5.11 12.69 9.20
N PHE A 147 4.11 11.82 9.01
CA PHE A 147 3.55 11.00 10.10
C PHE A 147 4.52 9.92 10.53
N ILE A 148 5.23 9.30 9.58
CA ILE A 148 6.25 8.30 9.90
C ILE A 148 7.41 8.96 10.65
N GLU A 149 7.85 10.14 10.21
CA GLU A 149 8.86 10.94 10.90
C GLU A 149 8.47 11.24 12.35
N LEU A 150 7.23 11.69 12.57
CA LEU A 150 6.68 11.94 13.90
C LEU A 150 6.67 10.68 14.76
N LEU A 151 6.13 9.57 14.24
CA LEU A 151 6.05 8.30 14.99
C LEU A 151 7.43 7.80 15.39
N LEU A 152 8.41 7.86 14.48
CA LEU A 152 9.78 7.44 14.79
C LEU A 152 10.48 8.40 15.77
N ALA A 153 10.26 9.71 15.65
CA ALA A 153 10.78 10.69 16.61
C ALA A 153 10.23 10.46 18.03
N CYS A 154 9.02 9.93 18.15
CA CYS A 154 8.39 9.57 19.41
C CYS A 154 8.69 8.13 19.88
N GLY A 155 9.62 7.43 19.22
CA GLY A 155 10.11 6.12 19.67
C GLY A 155 9.30 4.92 19.18
N ALA A 156 8.44 5.08 18.16
CA ALA A 156 7.80 3.93 17.52
C ALA A 156 8.86 2.97 16.97
N ASP A 157 8.75 1.68 17.28
CA ASP A 157 9.70 0.69 16.80
C ASP A 157 9.49 0.40 15.30
N PRO A 158 10.47 0.70 14.42
CA PRO A 158 10.36 0.40 13.01
C PRO A 158 10.51 -1.10 12.70
N ARG A 159 10.95 -1.92 13.66
CA ARG A 159 11.22 -3.36 13.48
C ARG A 159 9.99 -4.24 13.65
N VAL A 160 8.83 -3.66 13.92
CA VAL A 160 7.57 -4.37 14.07
C VAL A 160 7.23 -5.15 12.79
N ARG A 161 6.68 -6.36 12.97
CA ARG A 161 6.25 -7.26 11.89
C ARG A 161 4.75 -7.45 11.90
N THR A 162 4.16 -7.67 10.73
CA THR A 162 2.74 -8.03 10.62
C THR A 162 2.48 -9.39 11.25
N ALA A 163 1.35 -9.54 11.95
CA ALA A 163 1.03 -10.78 12.66
C ALA A 163 0.86 -11.99 11.73
N THR A 164 0.28 -11.78 10.54
CA THR A 164 -0.12 -12.86 9.63
C THR A 164 1.00 -13.35 8.73
N GLN A 165 1.77 -12.43 8.15
CA GLN A 165 2.80 -12.75 7.14
C GLN A 165 4.22 -12.40 7.59
N GLN A 166 4.41 -11.97 8.85
CA GLN A 166 5.72 -11.59 9.38
C GLN A 166 6.43 -10.52 8.53
N MET A 167 5.66 -9.67 7.86
CA MET A 167 6.18 -8.62 6.99
C MET A 167 6.76 -7.48 7.82
N ASN A 168 7.99 -7.07 7.54
CA ASN A 168 8.54 -5.81 8.04
C ASN A 168 7.95 -4.58 7.29
N LEU A 169 8.25 -3.38 7.77
CA LEU A 169 7.73 -2.14 7.17
C LEU A 169 8.12 -1.93 5.70
N LEU A 170 9.26 -2.46 5.25
CA LEU A 170 9.66 -2.34 3.84
C LEU A 170 8.75 -3.17 2.91
N HIS A 171 8.33 -4.37 3.33
CA HIS A 171 7.35 -5.15 2.57
C HIS A 171 6.01 -4.41 2.46
N VAL A 172 5.54 -3.89 3.59
CA VAL A 172 4.26 -3.17 3.67
C VAL A 172 4.31 -1.90 2.82
N LEU A 173 5.45 -1.19 2.81
CA LEU A 173 5.66 -0.01 1.96
C LEU A 173 5.42 -0.31 0.49
N PHE A 174 6.04 -1.37 -0.03
CA PHE A 174 5.92 -1.69 -1.45
C PHE A 174 4.55 -2.31 -1.81
N LEU A 175 3.98 -3.16 -0.95
CA LEU A 175 2.73 -3.85 -1.28
C LEU A 175 1.46 -3.00 -1.04
N LEU A 176 1.44 -2.21 0.04
CA LEU A 176 0.25 -1.47 0.46
C LEU A 176 0.34 0.05 0.21
N GLY A 177 1.53 0.60 -0.04
CA GLY A 177 1.68 2.04 -0.29
C GLY A 177 0.87 2.49 -1.50
N LYS A 178 -0.18 3.28 -1.32
CA LYS A 178 -0.99 3.84 -2.43
C LYS A 178 -0.42 5.15 -2.98
N LYS A 179 0.89 5.35 -2.86
CA LYS A 179 1.54 6.65 -3.07
C LYS A 179 2.35 6.71 -4.35
N SER A 180 2.73 7.93 -4.72
CA SER A 180 3.68 8.18 -5.80
C SER A 180 5.01 7.48 -5.54
N ALA A 181 5.80 7.28 -6.61
CA ALA A 181 7.15 6.76 -6.50
C ALA A 181 8.03 7.65 -5.60
N ASP A 182 7.90 8.97 -5.71
CA ASP A 182 8.66 9.95 -4.93
C ASP A 182 8.36 9.87 -3.43
N ASP A 183 7.08 9.78 -3.06
CA ASP A 183 6.67 9.58 -1.68
C ASP A 183 7.19 8.26 -1.13
N THR A 184 7.15 7.21 -1.95
CA THR A 184 7.63 5.89 -1.57
C THR A 184 9.14 5.90 -1.37
N PHE A 185 9.87 6.61 -2.22
CA PHE A 185 11.30 6.83 -2.08
C PHE A 185 11.64 7.61 -0.81
N ALA A 186 10.91 8.69 -0.52
CA ALA A 186 11.09 9.49 0.69
C ALA A 186 10.87 8.65 1.96
N VAL A 187 9.80 7.85 1.99
CA VAL A 187 9.53 6.94 3.11
C VAL A 187 10.57 5.83 3.19
N LEU A 188 10.99 5.23 2.06
CA LEU A 188 12.02 4.21 2.03
C LEU A 188 13.32 4.72 2.65
N LYS A 189 13.77 5.91 2.25
CA LYS A 189 14.97 6.54 2.80
C LYS A 189 14.85 6.75 4.30
N LEU A 190 13.75 7.35 4.75
CA LEU A 190 13.47 7.59 6.16
C LEU A 190 13.51 6.29 6.98
N LEU A 191 12.86 5.23 6.49
CA LEU A 191 12.83 3.93 7.14
C LEU A 191 14.24 3.30 7.24
N LEU A 192 15.01 3.32 6.15
CA LEU A 192 16.38 2.79 6.14
C LEU A 192 17.31 3.58 7.08
N ASP A 193 17.17 4.91 7.14
CA ASP A 193 17.96 5.76 8.03
C ASP A 193 17.60 5.55 9.51
N ASN A 194 16.41 5.00 9.81
CA ASN A 194 15.95 4.67 11.16
C ASN A 194 16.08 3.17 11.52
N GLY A 195 17.09 2.48 10.97
CA GLY A 195 17.49 1.15 11.46
C GLY A 195 16.81 -0.05 10.78
N LEU A 196 16.04 0.14 9.71
CA LEU A 196 15.54 -0.96 8.88
C LEU A 196 16.57 -1.54 7.90
N ARG A 197 17.77 -0.95 7.80
CA ARG A 197 18.87 -1.51 6.97
C ARG A 197 19.21 -2.95 7.37
N ASP A 198 19.20 -3.26 8.66
CA ASP A 198 19.48 -4.61 9.16
C ASP A 198 18.44 -5.64 8.68
N LEU A 199 17.21 -5.18 8.45
CA LEU A 199 16.07 -6.01 8.06
C LEU A 199 15.81 -5.99 6.54
N ILE A 200 16.66 -5.34 5.75
CA ILE A 200 16.46 -5.16 4.30
C ILE A 200 16.41 -6.47 3.53
N ASN A 201 17.02 -7.52 4.09
CA ASN A 201 17.12 -8.86 3.53
C ASN A 201 16.24 -9.88 4.25
N GLU A 202 15.56 -9.48 5.32
CA GLU A 202 14.74 -10.40 6.12
C GLU A 202 13.49 -10.78 5.33
N PRO A 203 13.22 -12.08 5.15
CA PRO A 203 12.05 -12.53 4.41
C PRO A 203 10.77 -12.54 5.24
N ASP A 204 9.63 -12.38 4.57
CA ASP A 204 8.28 -12.65 5.10
C ASP A 204 8.05 -14.16 5.33
N SER A 205 6.89 -14.53 5.86
CA SER A 205 6.53 -15.94 6.11
C SER A 205 6.44 -16.80 4.84
N LEU A 206 6.37 -16.17 3.66
CA LEU A 206 6.36 -16.84 2.36
C LEU A 206 7.77 -16.87 1.74
N GLY A 207 8.77 -16.31 2.41
CA GLY A 207 10.14 -16.20 1.95
C GLY A 207 10.46 -14.97 1.14
N ASN A 208 9.48 -14.13 0.79
CA ASN A 208 9.70 -12.91 0.01
C ASN A 208 10.52 -11.93 0.83
N THR A 209 11.55 -11.36 0.23
CA THR A 209 12.27 -10.22 0.82
C THR A 209 11.59 -8.91 0.41
N PRO A 210 11.94 -7.76 1.02
CA PRO A 210 11.43 -6.47 0.58
C PRO A 210 11.68 -6.20 -0.91
N LEU A 211 12.78 -6.70 -1.46
CA LEU A 211 13.10 -6.58 -2.89
C LEU A 211 12.14 -7.40 -3.78
N HIS A 212 11.64 -8.54 -3.29
CA HIS A 212 10.55 -9.29 -3.96
C HIS A 212 9.25 -8.48 -3.94
N ALA A 213 8.91 -7.87 -2.80
CA ALA A 213 7.72 -7.03 -2.67
C ALA A 213 7.74 -5.85 -3.67
N LEU A 214 8.91 -5.24 -3.91
CA LEU A 214 9.09 -4.20 -4.91
C LEU A 214 8.82 -4.69 -6.35
N VAL A 215 9.32 -5.88 -6.72
CA VAL A 215 9.01 -6.50 -8.03
C VAL A 215 7.52 -6.82 -8.16
N MET A 216 6.90 -7.34 -7.09
CA MET A 216 5.46 -7.60 -7.06
C MET A 216 4.63 -6.32 -7.21
N ARG A 217 5.09 -5.21 -6.63
CA ARG A 217 4.45 -3.91 -6.79
C ARG A 217 4.45 -3.48 -8.26
N SER A 218 5.59 -3.59 -8.96
CA SER A 218 5.67 -3.25 -10.38
C SER A 218 4.66 -4.05 -11.23
N LYS A 219 4.45 -5.33 -10.92
CA LYS A 219 3.40 -6.14 -11.57
C LYS A 219 1.99 -5.61 -11.30
N LEU A 220 1.69 -5.23 -10.05
CA LEU A 220 0.38 -4.68 -9.69
C LEU A 220 0.11 -3.37 -10.43
N GLU A 221 1.12 -2.50 -10.55
CA GLU A 221 1.02 -1.25 -11.30
C GLU A 221 0.73 -1.50 -12.79
N GLN A 222 1.49 -2.41 -13.42
CA GLN A 222 1.26 -2.82 -14.81
C GLN A 222 -0.14 -3.43 -15.03
N SER A 223 -0.71 -4.08 -14.01
CA SER A 223 -2.02 -4.73 -14.11
C SER A 223 -3.18 -3.76 -13.86
N ARG A 224 -3.01 -2.77 -12.98
CA ARG A 224 -4.04 -1.77 -12.65
C ARG A 224 -4.20 -0.72 -13.74
N TYR A 225 -3.09 -0.24 -14.30
CA TYR A 225 -3.08 0.89 -15.24
C TYR A 225 -2.81 0.45 -16.69
N GLY A 226 -2.60 -0.84 -16.95
CA GLY A 226 -2.36 -1.38 -18.29
C GLY A 226 -3.60 -1.47 -19.20
N CYS A 227 -4.81 -1.14 -18.72
CA CYS A 227 -6.05 -1.34 -19.48
C CYS A 227 -6.87 -0.08 -19.78
N LEU A 228 -6.60 1.07 -19.15
CA LEU A 228 -7.39 2.29 -19.34
C LEU A 228 -6.43 3.48 -19.41
N GLY A 229 -6.16 3.99 -20.62
CA GLY A 229 -5.22 5.08 -20.89
C GLY A 229 -5.68 6.46 -20.40
N TYR A 230 -6.23 6.55 -19.19
CA TYR A 230 -6.79 7.77 -18.62
C TYR A 230 -6.17 8.22 -17.29
N ASP A 231 -5.30 7.42 -16.66
CA ASP A 231 -4.56 7.86 -15.47
C ASP A 231 -3.04 7.72 -15.67
N PRO A 232 -2.22 8.70 -15.24
CA PRO A 232 -0.79 8.53 -15.19
C PRO A 232 -0.47 7.35 -14.28
N GLN A 233 0.29 6.37 -14.78
CA GLN A 233 0.81 5.30 -13.93
C GLN A 233 1.53 5.96 -12.75
N PRO A 234 1.17 5.64 -11.50
CA PRO A 234 1.80 6.30 -10.35
C PRO A 234 3.30 5.97 -10.29
N TRP A 235 3.72 4.87 -10.93
CA TRP A 235 5.09 4.41 -11.04
C TRP A 235 5.37 3.95 -12.47
N ASN A 236 6.43 4.48 -13.07
CA ASN A 236 6.95 4.01 -14.35
C ASN A 236 8.09 2.97 -14.14
N LYS A 237 8.62 2.42 -15.24
CA LYS A 237 9.73 1.43 -15.19
C LYS A 237 11.00 1.98 -14.55
N TRP A 238 11.31 3.27 -14.78
CA TRP A 238 12.48 3.95 -14.23
C TRP A 238 12.37 4.16 -12.74
N ASP A 239 11.18 4.45 -12.22
CA ASP A 239 10.93 4.60 -10.78
C ASP A 239 11.20 3.28 -10.05
N THR A 240 10.69 2.18 -10.61
CA THR A 240 10.95 0.84 -10.06
C THR A 240 12.45 0.53 -10.11
N LEU A 241 13.12 0.80 -11.23
CA LEU A 241 14.57 0.60 -11.37
C LEU A 241 15.36 1.45 -10.38
N HIS A 242 14.95 2.70 -10.15
CA HIS A 242 15.57 3.61 -9.20
C HIS A 242 15.46 3.07 -7.77
N LEU A 243 14.27 2.62 -7.37
CA LEU A 243 14.05 2.01 -6.06
C LEU A 243 14.85 0.71 -5.89
N VAL A 244 14.90 -0.14 -6.91
CA VAL A 244 15.71 -1.38 -6.89
C VAL A 244 17.20 -1.02 -6.71
N ARG A 245 17.71 -0.07 -7.50
CA ARG A 245 19.10 0.39 -7.40
C ARG A 245 19.42 0.91 -6.01
N TYR A 246 18.55 1.75 -5.47
CA TYR A 246 18.70 2.32 -4.14
C TYR A 246 18.70 1.23 -3.05
N MET A 247 17.78 0.26 -3.12
CA MET A 247 17.75 -0.86 -2.17
C MET A 247 19.04 -1.69 -2.23
N VAL A 248 19.51 -2.05 -3.43
CA VAL A 248 20.74 -2.84 -3.61
C VAL A 248 21.97 -2.09 -3.11
N GLN A 249 22.05 -0.78 -3.37
CA GLN A 249 23.11 0.09 -2.83
C GLN A 249 23.11 0.15 -1.30
N ASN A 250 21.93 0.01 -0.67
CA ASN A 250 21.79 -0.04 0.78
C ASN A 250 21.90 -1.46 1.36
N GLY A 251 22.37 -2.44 0.58
CA GLY A 251 22.67 -3.79 1.07
C GLY A 251 21.58 -4.84 0.80
N ALA A 252 20.54 -4.51 0.02
CA ALA A 252 19.58 -5.51 -0.43
C ALA A 252 20.26 -6.53 -1.35
N SER A 253 20.27 -7.79 -0.97
CA SER A 253 20.91 -8.84 -1.77
C SER A 253 19.93 -9.42 -2.80
N PRO A 254 20.31 -9.52 -4.08
CA PRO A 254 19.46 -10.13 -5.11
C PRO A 254 19.36 -11.66 -5.01
N SER A 255 20.12 -12.30 -4.11
CA SER A 255 20.33 -13.76 -4.07
C SER A 255 19.86 -14.45 -2.79
N ILE A 256 18.98 -13.83 -2.00
CA ILE A 256 18.74 -14.27 -0.61
C ILE A 256 18.04 -15.63 -0.50
N ASN A 257 18.88 -16.66 -0.33
CA ASN A 257 19.00 -17.70 0.70
C ASN A 257 17.79 -18.48 1.25
N GLN A 258 16.53 -18.12 0.99
CA GLN A 258 15.46 -19.09 1.23
C GLN A 258 15.36 -20.04 0.04
N VAL A 259 15.45 -21.34 0.34
CA VAL A 259 15.30 -22.39 -0.67
C VAL A 259 13.95 -22.16 -1.37
N GLN A 260 13.98 -22.11 -2.72
CA GLN A 260 12.81 -21.85 -3.56
C GLN A 260 12.30 -20.40 -3.59
N ASN A 261 13.10 -19.38 -3.25
CA ASN A 261 12.70 -17.98 -3.44
C ASN A 261 13.67 -17.13 -4.28
N SER A 262 13.77 -17.49 -5.57
CA SER A 262 14.56 -16.75 -6.55
C SER A 262 13.92 -15.43 -6.99
N LEU A 263 14.61 -14.33 -6.70
CA LEU A 263 14.25 -12.99 -7.18
C LEU A 263 14.32 -12.89 -8.71
N LEU A 264 15.35 -13.49 -9.32
CA LEU A 264 15.49 -13.51 -10.79
C LEU A 264 14.31 -14.22 -11.44
N ALA A 265 13.88 -15.36 -10.86
CA ALA A 265 12.69 -16.05 -11.33
C ALA A 265 11.41 -15.24 -11.07
N CYS A 266 11.34 -14.48 -9.97
CA CYS A 266 10.23 -13.55 -9.68
C CYS A 266 10.11 -12.47 -10.77
N VAL A 267 11.22 -11.82 -11.15
CA VAL A 267 11.28 -10.84 -12.25
C VAL A 267 10.78 -11.44 -13.56
N LEU A 268 11.30 -12.61 -13.94
CA LEU A 268 10.92 -13.29 -15.19
C LEU A 268 9.43 -13.67 -15.24
N ARG A 269 8.80 -14.01 -14.10
CA ARG A 269 7.37 -14.38 -14.03
C ARG A 269 6.43 -13.18 -13.99
N HIS A 270 6.87 -12.03 -13.51
CA HIS A 270 5.94 -10.97 -13.08
C HIS A 270 6.05 -9.67 -13.87
N ILE A 271 7.23 -9.31 -14.35
CA ILE A 271 7.41 -8.12 -15.18
C ILE A 271 7.02 -8.45 -16.62
N ARG A 272 6.03 -7.82 -17.24
CA ARG A 272 5.56 -8.18 -18.59
C ARG A 272 6.39 -7.54 -19.70
N ASP A 273 6.84 -6.31 -19.48
CA ASP A 273 7.71 -5.57 -20.38
C ASP A 273 9.07 -6.27 -20.52
N TRP A 274 9.44 -6.69 -21.73
CA TRP A 274 10.69 -7.43 -21.97
C TRP A 274 11.95 -6.56 -21.88
N GLU A 275 11.86 -5.28 -22.26
CA GLU A 275 12.98 -4.35 -22.14
C GLU A 275 13.28 -4.12 -20.66
N PHE A 276 12.26 -3.75 -19.89
CA PHE A 276 12.42 -3.53 -18.46
C PHE A 276 12.81 -4.82 -17.71
N ARG A 277 12.24 -5.97 -18.10
CA ARG A 277 12.64 -7.27 -17.56
C ARG A 277 14.11 -7.56 -17.80
N PHE A 278 14.62 -7.28 -19.00
CA PHE A 278 16.03 -7.47 -19.34
C PHE A 278 16.93 -6.54 -18.51
N GLU A 279 16.63 -5.24 -18.46
CA GLU A 279 17.42 -4.26 -17.70
C GLU A 279 17.48 -4.61 -16.22
N LEU A 280 16.34 -4.97 -15.62
CA LEU A 280 16.27 -5.37 -14.22
C LEU A 280 17.04 -6.68 -13.97
N LEU A 281 16.91 -7.66 -14.88
CA LEU A 281 17.62 -8.93 -14.77
C LEU A 281 19.13 -8.75 -14.87
N GLU A 282 19.60 -7.96 -15.83
CA GLU A 282 21.02 -7.63 -16.00
C GLU A 282 21.57 -6.91 -14.76
N PHE A 283 20.84 -5.91 -14.25
CA PHE A 283 21.24 -5.21 -13.03
C PHE A 283 21.38 -6.16 -11.84
N LEU A 284 20.37 -7.00 -11.57
CA LEU A 284 20.41 -7.93 -10.43
C LEU A 284 21.55 -8.95 -10.58
N LEU A 285 21.83 -9.45 -11.79
CA LEU A 285 22.93 -10.37 -12.06
C LEU A 285 24.31 -9.72 -11.85
N GLN A 286 24.48 -8.46 -12.27
CA GLN A 286 25.72 -7.70 -12.04
C GLN A 286 25.99 -7.46 -10.55
N HIS A 287 24.93 -7.36 -9.73
CA HIS A 287 25.02 -7.17 -8.28
C HIS A 287 24.97 -8.47 -7.47
N GLY A 288 25.37 -9.61 -8.08
CA GLY A 288 25.53 -10.88 -7.37
C GLY A 288 24.30 -11.78 -7.37
N GLY A 289 23.32 -11.51 -8.23
CA GLY A 289 22.15 -12.38 -8.48
C GLY A 289 22.57 -13.77 -8.95
N ASN A 290 22.17 -14.82 -8.25
CA ASN A 290 22.53 -16.20 -8.59
C ASN A 290 21.47 -16.82 -9.53
N PRO A 291 21.79 -17.07 -10.82
CA PRO A 291 20.85 -17.60 -11.80
C PRO A 291 20.46 -19.07 -11.55
N ASN A 292 21.07 -19.73 -10.56
CA ASN A 292 20.86 -21.14 -10.24
C ASN A 292 19.98 -21.38 -9.01
N ILE A 293 19.42 -20.32 -8.41
CA ILE A 293 18.43 -20.46 -7.34
C ILE A 293 17.05 -20.67 -7.97
N ALA A 294 16.37 -21.74 -7.58
CA ALA A 294 15.02 -22.04 -8.02
C ALA A 294 13.97 -21.09 -7.39
N GLY A 295 12.89 -20.80 -8.12
CA GLY A 295 11.70 -20.16 -7.54
C GLY A 295 10.80 -21.15 -6.80
N ARG A 296 9.62 -20.69 -6.35
CA ARG A 296 8.67 -21.50 -5.55
C ARG A 296 8.13 -22.72 -6.29
N ASP A 297 8.09 -22.63 -7.62
CA ASP A 297 7.72 -23.74 -8.50
C ASP A 297 8.90 -24.73 -8.71
N GLY A 298 10.03 -24.56 -8.04
CA GLY A 298 11.23 -25.39 -8.23
C GLY A 298 11.96 -25.15 -9.56
N SER A 299 11.49 -24.24 -10.41
CA SER A 299 12.13 -23.94 -11.70
C SER A 299 13.25 -22.91 -11.53
N LEU A 300 14.38 -23.17 -12.17
CA LEU A 300 15.48 -22.20 -12.27
C LEU A 300 15.12 -21.04 -13.22
N PRO A 301 15.67 -19.84 -13.02
CA PRO A 301 15.49 -18.67 -13.88
C PRO A 301 15.60 -18.98 -15.38
N LEU A 302 16.59 -19.79 -15.79
CA LEU A 302 16.74 -20.16 -17.20
C LEU A 302 15.50 -20.92 -17.73
N MET A 303 14.96 -21.89 -16.97
CA MET A 303 13.74 -22.60 -17.36
C MET A 303 12.52 -21.66 -17.39
N VAL A 304 12.40 -20.77 -16.40
CA VAL A 304 11.30 -19.78 -16.36
C VAL A 304 11.34 -18.86 -17.57
N CYS A 305 12.53 -18.44 -18.01
CA CYS A 305 12.70 -17.60 -19.19
C CYS A 305 12.23 -18.29 -20.48
N LEU A 306 12.29 -19.62 -20.54
CA LEU A 306 11.92 -20.42 -21.72
C LEU A 306 10.44 -20.86 -21.74
N VAL A 307 9.67 -20.63 -20.66
CA VAL A 307 8.23 -20.95 -20.59
C VAL A 307 7.42 -20.39 -21.77
N PRO A 308 7.68 -19.16 -22.28
CA PRO A 308 6.99 -18.66 -23.46
C PRO A 308 7.19 -19.49 -24.74
N LEU A 309 8.18 -20.38 -24.79
CA LEU A 309 8.36 -21.33 -25.90
C LEU A 309 7.50 -22.59 -25.77
N ILE A 310 7.11 -22.94 -24.55
CA ILE A 310 6.29 -24.12 -24.25
C ILE A 310 4.82 -23.80 -24.52
N ASN A 311 4.37 -22.60 -24.13
CA ASN A 311 3.03 -22.12 -24.41
C ASN A 311 3.08 -21.42 -25.77
N LYS A 312 2.40 -21.90 -26.82
CA LYS A 312 2.50 -21.36 -28.20
C LYS A 312 2.01 -19.92 -28.38
N ASP A 313 1.09 -19.50 -27.51
CA ASP A 313 0.37 -18.22 -27.61
C ASP A 313 1.23 -16.94 -27.50
N PRO A 314 2.27 -16.84 -26.67
CA PRO A 314 2.97 -15.57 -26.45
C PRO A 314 3.92 -15.17 -27.59
N LEU A 315 4.61 -16.12 -28.24
CA LEU A 315 5.68 -15.77 -29.20
C LEU A 315 5.18 -15.15 -30.50
N HIS A 316 4.01 -15.57 -30.98
CA HIS A 316 3.38 -14.99 -32.16
C HIS A 316 3.02 -13.52 -31.94
N GLN A 317 2.79 -13.13 -30.68
CA GLN A 317 2.44 -11.77 -30.28
C GLN A 317 3.68 -10.89 -30.03
N PHE A 318 4.89 -11.45 -30.06
CA PHE A 318 6.11 -10.66 -29.80
C PHE A 318 6.50 -9.84 -31.03
N THR A 319 6.66 -8.54 -30.79
CA THR A 319 7.32 -7.64 -31.76
C THR A 319 8.79 -8.04 -31.93
N HIS A 320 9.44 -7.56 -33.00
CA HIS A 320 10.86 -7.79 -33.23
C HIS A 320 11.70 -7.37 -32.00
N THR A 321 11.40 -6.20 -31.43
CA THR A 321 12.07 -5.67 -30.23
C THR A 321 11.90 -6.60 -29.02
N MET A 322 10.69 -7.14 -28.79
CA MET A 322 10.46 -8.09 -27.70
C MET A 322 11.27 -9.38 -27.89
N LYS A 323 11.41 -9.88 -29.12
CA LYS A 323 12.24 -11.06 -29.43
C LYS A 323 13.73 -10.80 -29.15
N VAL A 324 14.22 -9.60 -29.43
CA VAL A 324 15.60 -9.20 -29.11
C VAL A 324 15.83 -9.20 -27.59
N TYR A 325 14.95 -8.55 -26.81
CA TYR A 325 15.08 -8.51 -25.35
C TYR A 325 14.87 -9.88 -24.69
N TYR A 326 13.96 -10.70 -25.23
CA TYR A 326 13.80 -12.11 -24.85
C TYR A 326 15.13 -12.87 -24.99
N LEU A 327 15.76 -12.79 -26.17
CA LEU A 327 17.02 -13.47 -26.42
C LEU A 327 18.14 -12.94 -25.53
N ASN A 328 18.14 -11.63 -25.25
CA ASN A 328 19.10 -11.02 -24.34
C ASN A 328 18.92 -11.50 -22.89
N CYS A 329 17.69 -11.77 -22.43
CA CYS A 329 17.44 -12.41 -21.13
C CYS A 329 18.11 -13.79 -21.04
N VAL A 330 17.98 -14.62 -22.07
CA VAL A 330 18.64 -15.94 -22.13
C VAL A 330 20.16 -15.78 -22.15
N ARG A 331 20.69 -14.88 -22.99
CA ARG A 331 22.13 -14.61 -23.09
C ARG A 331 22.72 -14.13 -21.77
N VAL A 332 22.08 -13.20 -21.08
CA VAL A 332 22.61 -12.63 -19.84
C VAL A 332 22.61 -13.67 -18.71
N LEU A 333 21.58 -14.52 -18.63
CA LEU A 333 21.55 -15.65 -17.69
C LEU A 333 22.74 -16.60 -17.93
N CYS A 334 22.95 -17.01 -19.19
CA CYS A 334 24.07 -17.88 -19.56
C CYS A 334 25.43 -17.21 -19.28
N LYS A 335 25.57 -15.93 -19.61
CA LYS A 335 26.79 -15.14 -19.35
C LYS A 335 27.15 -15.13 -17.86
N HIS A 336 26.15 -15.10 -16.98
CA HIS A 336 26.33 -15.12 -15.52
C HIS A 336 26.30 -16.54 -14.92
N GLY A 337 26.46 -17.60 -15.73
CA GLY A 337 26.66 -18.96 -15.24
C GLY A 337 25.37 -19.73 -14.92
N ALA A 338 24.26 -19.40 -15.56
CA ALA A 338 23.05 -20.23 -15.48
C ALA A 338 23.33 -21.67 -15.95
N ASN A 339 22.89 -22.65 -15.16
CA ASN A 339 23.04 -24.06 -15.47
C ASN A 339 22.17 -24.43 -16.67
N THR A 340 22.80 -24.66 -17.82
CA THR A 340 22.14 -25.05 -19.07
C THR A 340 21.59 -26.48 -19.06
N ASN A 341 22.02 -27.29 -18.10
CA ASN A 341 21.55 -28.66 -17.89
C ASN A 341 20.56 -28.76 -16.71
N CYS A 342 20.01 -27.63 -16.26
CA CYS A 342 18.98 -27.65 -15.22
C CYS A 342 17.73 -28.41 -15.68
N SER A 343 17.00 -28.99 -14.75
CA SER A 343 15.76 -29.72 -15.03
C SER A 343 14.57 -29.05 -14.34
N SER A 344 13.43 -28.97 -15.03
CA SER A 344 12.16 -28.61 -14.39
C SER A 344 11.58 -29.80 -13.61
N ARG A 345 10.43 -29.61 -12.95
CA ARG A 345 9.71 -30.67 -12.19
C ARG A 345 9.39 -31.93 -13.01
N ILE A 346 9.40 -31.84 -14.34
CA ILE A 346 9.11 -32.94 -15.27
C ILE A 346 10.38 -33.46 -15.97
N ASN A 347 11.57 -33.21 -15.41
CA ASN A 347 12.88 -33.61 -15.96
C ASN A 347 13.19 -33.06 -17.36
N LEU A 348 12.49 -32.00 -17.80
CA LEU A 348 12.84 -31.30 -19.04
C LEU A 348 14.03 -30.38 -18.83
N THR A 349 14.98 -30.42 -19.76
CA THR A 349 16.12 -29.50 -19.82
C THR A 349 15.79 -28.30 -20.72
N PRO A 350 16.55 -27.21 -20.66
CA PRO A 350 16.45 -26.11 -21.61
C PRO A 350 16.48 -26.58 -23.08
N LEU A 351 17.33 -27.56 -23.41
CA LEU A 351 17.40 -28.12 -24.75
C LEU A 351 16.16 -28.92 -25.14
N HIS A 352 15.58 -29.71 -24.23
CA HIS A 352 14.32 -30.40 -24.51
C HIS A 352 13.20 -29.40 -24.87
N VAL A 353 13.10 -28.28 -24.13
CA VAL A 353 12.12 -27.22 -24.41
C VAL A 353 12.36 -26.58 -25.79
N LEU A 354 13.61 -26.28 -26.13
CA LEU A 354 13.96 -25.70 -27.42
C LEU A 354 13.65 -26.65 -28.58
N MET A 355 13.99 -27.93 -28.46
CA MET A 355 13.73 -28.92 -29.50
C MET A 355 12.23 -29.09 -29.77
N TYR A 356 11.41 -29.14 -28.71
CA TYR A 356 9.94 -29.20 -28.83
C TYR A 356 9.40 -28.00 -29.63
N SER A 357 9.85 -26.79 -29.29
CA SER A 357 9.42 -25.56 -29.99
C SER A 357 9.96 -25.45 -31.43
N ALA A 358 11.12 -26.04 -31.73
CA ALA A 358 11.69 -26.04 -33.08
C ALA A 358 10.90 -26.97 -34.00
N THR A 359 10.58 -28.19 -33.56
CA THR A 359 9.85 -29.18 -34.37
C THR A 359 8.46 -28.72 -34.79
N GLU A 360 7.78 -27.90 -33.98
CA GLU A 360 6.44 -27.40 -34.27
C GLU A 360 6.41 -26.15 -35.16
N ASN A 361 7.55 -25.46 -35.37
CA ASN A 361 7.67 -24.34 -36.32
C ASN A 361 8.04 -24.80 -37.74
N PHE A 362 8.50 -26.05 -37.89
CA PHE A 362 8.84 -26.67 -39.18
C PHE A 362 7.75 -27.62 -39.72
N SER A 363 6.64 -27.78 -38.98
CA SER A 363 5.41 -28.47 -39.40
C SER A 363 4.32 -27.45 -39.67
#